data_AF-A0A920P0T6-F1
#
_entry.id   AF-A0A920P0T6-F1
#
_cell.length_a   1.000
_cell.length_b   1.000
_cell.length_c   1.000
_cell.angle_alpha   90.00
_cell.angle_beta   90.00
_cell.angle_gamma   90.00
#
_symmetry.space_group_name_H-M   'P 1'
#
loop_
_entity.id
_entity.type
_entity.pdbx_description
1 polymer ?
#
loop_
_entity_poly.entity_id
_entity_poly.type
_entity_poly.pdbx_seq_one_letter_code
_entity_poly.pdbx_strand_id
1 'polypeptide(L)'
;MIDYRELEKLRSTYVDALPQLVNGETGRIHTSFNQAVAATGRLSSSDPNLQNIPIRTEIGREIRKGFIAAPGNLFLRWITLKSNYVCSPTFQMMLHL
;
A
#
# COMPACT_ATOMS: atom_id res chain seq x y z
N MET A 1 3.07 -21.61 17.25
CA MET A 1 2.14 -20.53 17.69
C MET A 1 2.49 -19.15 17.10
N ILE A 2 3.69 -18.94 16.53
CA ILE A 2 4.07 -17.67 15.87
C ILE A 2 3.31 -17.49 14.54
N ASP A 3 3.15 -18.55 13.75
CA ASP A 3 2.52 -18.47 12.42
C ASP A 3 1.05 -18.02 12.48
N TYR A 4 0.30 -18.47 13.49
CA TYR A 4 -1.09 -18.06 13.67
C TYR A 4 -1.23 -16.55 13.89
N ARG A 5 -0.34 -15.95 14.68
CA ARG A 5 -0.36 -14.50 14.94
C ARG A 5 0.01 -13.70 13.70
N GLU A 6 0.95 -14.19 12.89
CA GLU A 6 1.29 -13.54 11.62
C GLU A 6 0.12 -13.61 10.64
N LEU A 7 -0.46 -14.79 10.45
CA LEU A 7 -1.63 -14.98 9.60
C LEU A 7 -2.81 -14.11 10.02
N GLU A 8 -3.13 -14.11 11.31
CA GLU A 8 -4.25 -13.31 11.84
C GLU A 8 -3.99 -11.82 11.65
N LYS A 9 -2.75 -11.36 11.81
CA LYS A 9 -2.38 -9.97 11.51
C LYS A 9 -2.54 -9.65 10.03
N LEU A 10 -2.08 -10.53 9.14
CA LEU A 10 -2.23 -10.34 7.69
C LEU A 10 -3.70 -10.25 7.28
N ARG A 11 -4.52 -11.16 7.81
CA ARG A 11 -5.96 -11.18 7.57
C ARG A 11 -6.64 -9.92 8.08
N SER A 12 -6.53 -9.63 9.38
CA SER A 12 -7.21 -8.50 10.02
C SER A 12 -6.78 -7.14 9.49
N THR A 13 -5.49 -6.98 9.15
CA THR A 13 -4.95 -5.68 8.72
C THR A 13 -5.16 -5.42 7.23
N TYR A 14 -5.07 -6.45 6.39
CA TYR A 14 -5.07 -6.28 4.93
C TYR A 14 -6.29 -6.88 4.24
N VAL A 15 -6.62 -8.13 4.53
CA VAL A 15 -7.67 -8.86 3.81
C VAL A 15 -9.06 -8.36 4.22
N ASP A 16 -9.31 -8.23 5.51
CA ASP A 16 -10.64 -7.89 6.03
C ASP A 16 -10.85 -6.36 6.08
N ALA A 17 -9.81 -5.58 6.36
CA ALA A 17 -9.92 -4.14 6.57
C ALA A 17 -9.86 -3.30 5.28
N LEU A 18 -8.95 -3.60 4.34
CA LEU A 18 -8.78 -2.77 3.15
C LEU A 18 -10.01 -2.67 2.23
N PRO A 19 -10.78 -3.73 1.95
CA PRO A 19 -12.00 -3.60 1.15
C PRO A 19 -13.03 -2.63 1.77
N GLN A 20 -13.06 -2.51 3.10
CA GLN A 20 -13.95 -1.56 3.79
C GLN A 20 -13.49 -0.10 3.66
N LEU A 21 -12.24 0.13 3.26
CA LEU A 21 -11.66 1.46 3.06
C LEU A 21 -11.68 1.91 1.61
N VAL A 22 -12.32 1.14 0.72
CA VAL A 22 -12.50 1.52 -0.68
C VAL A 22 -13.47 2.70 -0.75
N ASN A 23 -13.01 3.81 -1.30
CA ASN A 23 -13.86 4.96 -1.55
C ASN A 23 -14.86 4.62 -2.69
N GLY A 24 -16.16 4.80 -2.42
CA GLY A 24 -17.23 4.42 -3.34
C GLY A 24 -17.30 5.23 -4.65
N GLU A 25 -16.75 6.45 -4.66
CA GLU A 25 -16.72 7.29 -5.87
C GLU A 25 -15.54 6.94 -6.77
N THR A 26 -14.36 6.73 -6.19
CA THR A 26 -13.13 6.48 -6.98
C THR A 26 -12.84 5.00 -7.20
N GLY A 27 -13.46 4.10 -6.41
CA GLY A 27 -13.14 2.67 -6.39
C GLY A 27 -11.70 2.38 -5.96
N ARG A 28 -11.13 3.21 -5.08
CA ARG A 28 -9.71 3.16 -4.66
C ARG A 28 -9.54 3.39 -3.18
N ILE A 29 -8.42 2.92 -2.65
CA ILE A 29 -8.01 3.20 -1.27
C ILE A 29 -7.10 4.43 -1.31
N HIS A 30 -7.45 5.43 -0.49
CA HIS A 30 -6.68 6.65 -0.35
C HIS A 30 -5.90 6.57 0.95
N THR A 31 -4.62 6.94 0.91
CA THR A 31 -3.76 7.05 2.09
C THR A 31 -3.31 8.50 2.21
N SER A 32 -3.13 8.97 3.45
CA SER A 32 -2.65 10.31 3.73
C SER A 32 -1.14 10.28 3.93
N PHE A 33 -0.39 11.00 3.08
CA PHE A 33 1.06 11.15 3.25
C PHE A 33 1.39 12.38 4.10
N ASN A 34 1.93 12.14 5.29
CA ASN A 34 2.33 13.18 6.23
C ASN A 34 3.82 13.51 6.03
N GLN A 35 4.10 14.66 5.45
CA GLN A 35 5.47 15.13 5.17
C GLN A 35 6.14 15.77 6.39
N ALA A 36 5.36 16.29 7.34
CA ALA A 36 5.84 17.12 8.45
C ALA A 36 6.13 16.35 9.76
N VAL A 37 5.98 15.02 9.78
CA VAL A 37 6.03 14.22 11.03
C VAL A 37 7.39 13.59 11.29
N ALA A 38 8.16 13.25 10.25
CA ALA A 38 9.47 12.64 10.44
C ALA A 38 10.58 13.70 10.48
N ALA A 39 11.33 13.76 11.58
CA ALA A 39 12.51 14.63 11.74
C ALA A 39 13.60 14.43 10.66
N THR A 40 13.50 13.33 9.89
CA THR A 40 14.46 12.94 8.85
C THR A 40 14.01 13.28 7.42
N GLY A 41 12.82 13.89 7.25
CA GLY A 41 12.28 14.23 5.92
C GLY A 41 11.67 13.04 5.16
N ARG A 42 11.50 11.88 5.80
CA ARG A 42 10.76 10.74 5.22
C ARG A 42 9.25 10.99 5.26
N LEU A 43 8.54 10.66 4.18
CA LEU A 43 7.07 10.64 4.18
C LEU A 43 6.59 9.51 5.09
N SER A 44 5.58 9.77 5.92
CA SER A 44 4.81 8.73 6.59
C SER A 44 3.41 8.65 5.99
N SER A 45 2.74 7.51 6.10
CA SER A 45 1.40 7.25 5.55
C SER A 45 0.45 6.81 6.65
N SER A 46 -0.74 7.39 6.72
CA SER A 46 -1.82 7.01 7.62
C SER A 46 -3.13 6.80 6.86
N ASP A 47 -4.06 6.09 7.50
CA ASP A 47 -5.47 6.00 7.07
C ASP A 47 -5.70 5.53 5.61
N PRO A 48 -5.24 4.33 5.21
CA PRO A 48 -4.45 3.34 5.95
C PRO A 48 -2.94 3.48 5.72
N ASN A 49 -2.12 2.87 6.59
CA ASN A 49 -0.65 2.89 6.42
C ASN A 49 -0.20 1.90 5.33
N LEU A 50 0.14 2.42 4.15
CA LEU A 50 0.58 1.62 3.00
C LEU A 50 2.11 1.51 2.84
N GLN A 51 2.91 2.08 3.75
CA GLN A 51 4.37 1.91 3.70
C GLN A 51 4.83 0.48 4.03
N ASN A 52 4.05 -0.24 4.85
CA ASN A 52 4.48 -1.50 5.47
C ASN A 52 3.81 -2.74 4.87
N ILE A 53 3.44 -2.70 3.58
CA ILE A 53 2.84 -3.87 2.92
C ILE A 53 3.84 -5.04 2.94
N PRO A 54 3.46 -6.20 3.50
CA PRO A 54 4.33 -7.37 3.66
C PRO A 54 4.96 -7.84 2.34
N ILE A 55 6.20 -8.34 2.40
CA ILE A 55 6.94 -8.86 1.22
C ILE A 55 7.75 -10.13 1.50
N ARG A 56 8.06 -10.41 2.76
CA ARG A 56 9.02 -11.47 3.11
C ARG A 56 8.44 -12.86 2.92
N THR A 57 7.22 -13.06 3.43
CA THR A 57 6.49 -14.33 3.37
C THR A 57 5.68 -14.45 2.08
N GLU A 58 5.39 -15.68 1.67
CA GLU A 58 4.64 -15.96 0.43
C GLU A 58 3.26 -15.32 0.47
N ILE A 59 2.53 -15.49 1.57
CA ILE A 59 1.20 -14.89 1.76
C ILE A 59 1.27 -13.36 1.71
N GLY A 60 2.32 -12.76 2.29
CA GLY A 60 2.55 -11.34 2.18
C GLY A 60 2.75 -10.87 0.74
N ARG A 61 3.46 -11.64 -0.08
CA ARG A 61 3.62 -11.35 -1.51
C ARG A 61 2.30 -11.46 -2.26
N GLU A 62 1.45 -12.42 -1.94
CA GLU A 62 0.12 -12.53 -2.55
C GLU A 62 -0.75 -11.31 -2.21
N ILE A 63 -0.77 -10.88 -0.94
CA ILE A 63 -1.46 -9.63 -0.55
C ILE A 63 -0.92 -8.44 -1.35
N ARG A 64 0.40 -8.38 -1.56
CA ARG A 64 1.02 -7.30 -2.33
C ARG A 64 0.62 -7.30 -3.80
N LYS A 65 0.33 -8.46 -4.40
CA LYS A 65 -0.14 -8.55 -5.80
C LYS A 65 -1.51 -7.91 -6.00
N GLY A 66 -2.34 -7.81 -4.97
CA GLY A 66 -3.64 -7.13 -5.05
C GLY A 66 -3.53 -5.63 -5.32
N PHE A 67 -2.38 -5.02 -5.02
CA PHE A 67 -2.14 -3.60 -5.28
C PHE A 67 -1.67 -3.40 -6.73
N ILE A 68 -2.59 -2.94 -7.56
CA ILE A 68 -2.39 -2.72 -8.99
C ILE A 68 -2.44 -1.23 -9.33
N ALA A 69 -1.79 -0.86 -10.43
CA ALA A 69 -1.98 0.45 -11.01
C ALA A 69 -3.26 0.45 -11.86
N ALA A 70 -3.92 1.60 -11.96
CA ALA A 70 -5.01 1.77 -12.91
C ALA A 70 -4.51 1.56 -14.35
N PRO A 71 -5.38 1.12 -15.29
CA PRO A 71 -5.00 0.94 -16.68
C PRO A 71 -4.28 2.17 -17.25
N GLY A 72 -3.17 1.95 -17.96
CA GLY A 72 -2.33 3.02 -18.52
C GLY A 72 -1.34 3.66 -17.54
N ASN A 73 -1.36 3.28 -16.26
CA ASN A 73 -0.37 3.72 -15.27
C ASN A 73 0.61 2.61 -14.90
N LEU A 74 1.84 2.99 -14.53
CA LEU A 74 2.85 2.07 -14.02
C LEU A 74 2.93 2.15 -12.50
N PHE A 75 2.98 0.98 -11.85
CA PHE A 75 3.24 0.90 -10.43
C PHE A 75 4.75 1.10 -10.18
N LEU A 76 5.15 2.23 -9.60
CA LEU A 76 6.55 2.47 -9.26
C LEU A 76 6.94 1.62 -8.04
N ARG A 77 7.46 0.43 -8.30
CA ARG A 77 8.15 -0.37 -7.28
C ARG A 77 9.52 0.25 -7.03
N TRP A 78 9.90 0.40 -5.77
CA TRP A 78 11.19 0.94 -5.30
C TRP A 78 12.46 0.33 -5.94
N ILE A 79 12.35 -0.82 -6.63
CA ILE A 79 13.46 -1.51 -7.32
C ILE A 79 13.71 -0.97 -8.75
N THR A 80 12.85 -0.11 -9.29
CA THR A 80 12.93 0.31 -10.71
C THR A 80 12.93 1.82 -10.88
N LEU A 81 13.88 2.52 -10.24
CA LEU A 81 14.11 3.94 -10.53
C LEU A 81 15.60 4.21 -10.76
N LYS A 82 16.07 3.84 -11.95
CA LYS A 82 17.01 4.70 -12.69
C LYS A 82 16.19 5.39 -13.77
N SER A 83 16.25 6.73 -13.78
CA SER A 83 15.69 7.62 -14.80
C SER A 83 14.24 8.10 -14.58
N ASN A 84 14.16 9.31 -14.04
CA ASN A 84 13.24 10.39 -14.41
C ASN A 84 11.75 10.09 -14.52
N TYR A 85 11.01 10.16 -13.41
CA TYR A 85 9.61 10.59 -13.43
C TYR A 85 9.28 11.48 -12.22
N VAL A 86 8.56 12.55 -12.49
CA VAL A 86 8.08 13.55 -11.52
C VAL A 86 7.05 12.90 -10.61
N CYS A 87 7.31 12.93 -9.30
CA CYS A 87 6.47 12.36 -8.27
C CYS A 87 5.34 13.36 -7.93
N SER A 88 4.10 13.07 -8.35
CA SER A 88 2.92 13.81 -7.88
C SER A 88 2.55 13.33 -6.45
N PRO A 89 2.18 14.23 -5.52
CA PRO A 89 1.99 13.91 -4.09
C PRO A 89 0.79 13.01 -3.77
N THR A 90 -0.02 12.60 -4.76
CA THR A 90 -1.21 11.78 -4.53
C THR A 90 -1.03 10.40 -5.18
N PHE A 91 -0.32 9.50 -4.52
CA PHE A 91 -0.27 8.09 -4.92
C PHE A 91 -1.56 7.38 -4.52
N GLN A 92 -2.52 7.29 -5.46
CA GLN A 92 -3.70 6.46 -5.31
C GLN A 92 -3.36 5.02 -5.72
N MET A 93 -3.32 4.09 -4.77
CA MET A 93 -3.13 2.68 -5.05
C MET A 93 -4.48 2.01 -5.23
N MET A 94 -4.68 1.30 -6.35
CA MET A 94 -5.88 0.52 -6.60
C MET A 94 -5.67 -0.86 -5.98
N LEU A 95 -6.45 -1.21 -4.96
CA LEU A 95 -6.59 -2.60 -4.53
C LEU A 95 -7.74 -3.20 -5.34
N HIS A 96 -7.45 -4.20 -6.17
CA HIS A 96 -8.49 -5.00 -6.82
C HIS A 96 -8.54 -6.33 -6.06
N LEU A 97 -9.64 -6.56 -5.34
CA LEU A 97 -9.98 -7.85 -4.74
C LEU A 97 -10.98 -8.56 -5.64
#